data_AF-A0A1Y3BQQ2-F1
#
_entry.id   AF-A0A1Y3BQQ2-F1
#
_cell.length_a   1.000
_cell.length_b   1.000
_cell.length_c   1.000
_cell.angle_alpha   90.00
_cell.angle_beta   90.00
_cell.angle_gamma   90.00
#
_symmetry.space_group_name_H-M   'P 1'
#
loop_
_entity.id
_entity.type
_entity.pdbx_description
1 polymer ?
#
loop_
_entity_poly.entity_id
_entity_poly.type
_entity_poly.pdbx_seq_one_letter_code
_entity_poly.pdbx_strand_id
1 'polypeptide(L)'
;MSIESKPPFLFVDEPTTGLDSESALVVMKCLRRLSMNGMTVMVSIHAPSSDILNLFDQLYILAKGGVCIYSGHPEQLRPHLLRVTGIQLNEDDSPIQEYLRIASNNIDDDEQVRKLTRQSMNNDHQRIMIAQLEDGGESRNSFKSISSGIPNYSKKFLFSDLFIQFRRLLHLSFIAD
;
A
#
# COMPACT_ATOMS: atom_id res chain seq x y z
N MET A 1 25.82 -3.07 -5.03
CA MET A 1 24.87 -3.11 -3.90
C MET A 1 24.90 -4.51 -3.33
N SER A 2 25.66 -4.75 -2.25
CA SER A 2 25.66 -6.06 -1.59
C SER A 2 24.39 -6.18 -0.73
N ILE A 3 23.65 -7.27 -0.94
CA ILE A 3 22.42 -7.63 -0.22
C ILE A 3 22.80 -8.27 1.13
N GLU A 4 23.59 -7.57 1.95
CA GLU A 4 24.15 -8.16 3.18
C GLU A 4 23.46 -7.71 4.47
N SER A 5 22.61 -6.68 4.38
CA SER A 5 21.53 -6.46 5.35
C SER A 5 20.21 -6.61 4.60
N LYS A 6 19.38 -7.62 4.92
CA LYS A 6 18.00 -7.66 4.39
C LYS A 6 17.24 -6.48 4.98
N PRO A 7 16.95 -5.41 4.21
CA PRO A 7 16.18 -4.31 4.77
C PRO A 7 14.78 -4.83 5.13
N PRO A 8 14.17 -4.39 6.24
CA PRO A 8 12.83 -4.83 6.61
C PRO A 8 11.74 -4.36 5.62
N PHE A 9 12.06 -3.39 4.76
CA PHE A 9 11.18 -2.81 3.76
C PHE A 9 11.87 -2.78 2.39
N LEU A 10 11.12 -3.16 1.35
CA LEU A 10 11.51 -3.05 -0.05
C LEU A 10 10.43 -2.28 -0.81
N PHE A 11 10.81 -1.17 -1.44
CA PHE A 11 9.96 -0.38 -2.30
C PHE A 11 10.40 -0.61 -3.74
N VAL A 12 9.47 -1.01 -4.61
CA VAL A 12 9.76 -1.29 -6.02
C VAL A 12 8.79 -0.49 -6.87
N ASP A 13 9.33 0.41 -7.69
CA ASP A 13 8.55 1.26 -8.57
C ASP A 13 8.39 0.58 -9.94
N GLU A 14 7.15 0.33 -10.35
CA GLU A 14 6.78 -0.23 -11.65
C GLU A 14 7.60 -1.45 -12.15
N PRO A 15 7.76 -2.53 -11.35
CA PRO A 15 8.63 -3.65 -11.71
C PRO A 15 8.18 -4.45 -12.93
N THR A 16 6.94 -4.27 -13.38
CA THR A 16 6.36 -4.97 -14.52
C THR A 16 6.44 -4.16 -15.81
N THR A 17 6.88 -2.89 -15.76
CA THR A 17 6.93 -2.02 -16.94
C THR A 17 7.95 -2.53 -17.96
N GLY A 18 7.53 -2.69 -19.21
CA GLY A 18 8.37 -3.18 -20.30
C GLY A 18 8.60 -4.70 -20.33
N LEU A 19 7.93 -5.46 -19.46
CA LEU A 19 7.95 -6.92 -19.47
C LEU A 19 6.70 -7.48 -20.16
N ASP A 20 6.85 -8.66 -20.77
CA ASP A 20 5.69 -9.47 -21.16
C ASP A 20 4.98 -10.04 -19.93
N SER A 21 3.75 -10.54 -20.12
CA SER A 21 2.90 -11.01 -19.02
C SER A 21 3.52 -12.13 -18.19
N GLU A 22 4.28 -13.04 -18.81
CA GLU A 22 4.90 -14.17 -18.10
C GLU A 22 6.12 -13.70 -17.30
N SER A 23 6.99 -12.90 -17.91
CA SER A 23 8.15 -12.31 -17.22
C SER A 23 7.72 -11.42 -16.04
N ALA A 24 6.68 -10.60 -16.23
CA ALA A 24 6.10 -9.79 -15.16
C ALA A 24 5.60 -10.67 -14.00
N LEU A 25 4.91 -11.77 -14.31
CA LEU A 25 4.42 -12.71 -13.29
C LEU A 25 5.57 -13.37 -12.52
N VAL A 26 6.66 -13.74 -13.19
CA VAL A 26 7.86 -14.30 -12.54
C VAL A 26 8.48 -13.29 -11.59
N VAL A 27 8.64 -12.03 -12.01
CA VAL A 27 9.15 -10.95 -11.15
C VAL A 27 8.26 -10.76 -9.92
N MET A 28 6.94 -10.71 -10.10
CA MET A 28 6.00 -10.57 -8.99
C MET A 28 6.01 -11.78 -8.04
N LYS A 29 6.16 -13.00 -8.54
CA LYS A 29 6.34 -14.21 -7.70
C LYS A 29 7.62 -14.15 -6.88
N CYS A 30 8.71 -13.59 -7.43
CA CYS A 30 9.94 -13.37 -6.68
C CYS A 30 9.74 -12.35 -5.55
N LEU A 31 9.07 -11.23 -5.82
CA LEU A 31 8.71 -10.23 -4.80
C LEU A 31 7.80 -10.82 -3.72
N ARG A 32 6.84 -11.69 -4.09
CA ARG A 32 6.01 -12.44 -3.13
C ARG A 32 6.84 -13.36 -2.23
N ARG A 33 7.81 -14.08 -2.77
CA ARG A 33 8.71 -14.94 -1.94
C ARG A 33 9.52 -14.11 -0.95
N LEU A 34 9.95 -12.93 -1.37
CA LEU A 34 10.63 -12.00 -0.49
C LEU A 34 9.71 -11.53 0.64
N SER A 35 8.43 -11.25 0.35
CA SER A 35 7.50 -10.85 1.41
C SER A 35 7.24 -11.95 2.43
N MET A 36 7.09 -13.19 1.96
CA MET A 36 6.90 -14.37 2.82
C MET A 36 8.11 -14.66 3.73
N ASN A 37 9.30 -14.13 3.41
CA ASN A 37 10.51 -14.26 4.21
C ASN A 37 10.68 -13.14 5.26
N GLY A 38 9.59 -12.43 5.61
CA GLY A 38 9.59 -11.42 6.67
C GLY A 38 10.02 -10.02 6.22
N MET A 39 10.10 -9.77 4.91
CA MET A 39 10.33 -8.43 4.37
C MET A 39 8.99 -7.79 3.99
N THR A 40 8.74 -6.53 4.36
CA THR A 40 7.58 -5.81 3.84
C THR A 40 7.89 -5.31 2.44
N VAL A 41 7.09 -5.69 1.45
CA VAL A 41 7.30 -5.29 0.05
C VAL A 41 6.15 -4.38 -0.39
N MET A 42 6.47 -3.18 -0.86
CA MET A 42 5.53 -2.24 -1.44
C MET A 42 5.86 -2.05 -2.92
N VAL A 43 4.85 -2.21 -3.77
CA VAL A 43 5.00 -2.16 -5.23
C VAL A 43 3.97 -1.20 -5.81
N SER A 44 4.38 -0.35 -6.74
CA SER A 44 3.48 0.40 -7.63
C SER A 44 3.32 -0.36 -8.95
N ILE A 45 2.09 -0.51 -9.45
CA ILE A 45 1.81 -1.12 -10.75
C ILE A 45 0.73 -0.30 -11.45
N HIS A 46 0.99 0.09 -12.71
CA HIS A 46 0.08 0.91 -13.50
C HIS A 46 -1.16 0.15 -14.00
N ALA A 47 -1.05 -1.15 -14.29
CA ALA A 47 -2.19 -1.99 -14.71
C ALA A 47 -1.89 -3.49 -14.46
N PRO A 48 -2.19 -4.03 -13.27
CA PRO A 48 -1.93 -5.44 -12.97
C PRO A 48 -2.92 -6.36 -13.70
N SER A 49 -2.44 -7.52 -14.14
CA SER A 49 -3.31 -8.62 -14.55
C SER A 49 -4.00 -9.24 -13.33
N SER A 50 -5.09 -9.99 -13.56
CA SER A 50 -5.80 -10.70 -12.48
C SER A 50 -4.88 -11.66 -11.71
N ASP A 51 -3.95 -12.33 -12.40
CA ASP A 51 -2.98 -13.24 -11.77
C ASP A 51 -2.02 -12.50 -10.84
N ILE A 52 -1.53 -11.33 -11.27
CA ILE A 52 -0.66 -10.48 -10.44
C ILE A 52 -1.44 -9.90 -9.27
N LEU A 53 -2.70 -9.51 -9.48
CA LEU A 53 -3.58 -8.96 -8.44
C LEU A 53 -3.75 -9.94 -7.27
N ASN A 54 -3.89 -11.23 -7.57
CA ASN A 54 -4.05 -12.30 -6.58
C ASN A 54 -2.78 -12.55 -5.73
N LEU A 55 -1.63 -11.99 -6.11
CA LEU A 55 -0.39 -12.10 -5.32
C LEU A 55 -0.30 -11.03 -4.22
N PHE A 56 -1.19 -10.04 -4.19
CA PHE A 56 -1.17 -8.98 -3.20
C PHE A 56 -1.98 -9.33 -1.96
N ASP A 57 -1.42 -9.07 -0.78
CA ASP A 57 -2.16 -9.19 0.48
C ASP A 57 -3.04 -7.95 0.73
N GLN A 58 -2.62 -6.78 0.24
CA GLN A 58 -3.32 -5.51 0.40
C GLN A 58 -3.13 -4.66 -0.86
N LEU A 59 -4.20 -4.02 -1.31
CA LEU A 59 -4.20 -3.05 -2.40
C LEU A 59 -4.45 -1.65 -1.86
N TYR A 60 -3.86 -0.68 -2.54
CA TYR A 60 -4.09 0.74 -2.32
C TYR A 60 -4.23 1.42 -3.69
N ILE A 61 -5.46 1.78 -4.07
CA ILE A 61 -5.77 2.33 -5.39
C ILE A 61 -5.94 3.84 -5.28
N LEU A 62 -5.19 4.56 -6.11
CA LEU A 62 -5.19 6.00 -6.19
C LEU A 62 -5.93 6.46 -7.46
N ALA A 63 -6.82 7.44 -7.31
CA ALA A 63 -7.34 8.21 -8.43
C ALA A 63 -6.48 9.46 -8.68
N LYS A 64 -6.73 10.11 -9.82
CA LYS A 64 -6.07 11.35 -10.19
C LYS A 64 -6.15 12.39 -9.06
N GLY A 65 -5.03 13.07 -8.81
CA GLY A 65 -4.89 13.97 -7.66
C GLY A 65 -4.39 13.28 -6.38
N GLY A 66 -4.03 11.99 -6.44
CA GLY A 66 -3.42 11.27 -5.32
C GLY A 66 -4.41 10.90 -4.22
N VAL A 67 -5.70 10.84 -4.54
CA VAL A 67 -6.74 10.47 -3.58
C VAL A 67 -6.96 8.96 -3.57
N CYS A 68 -7.09 8.40 -2.37
CA CYS A 68 -7.39 6.99 -2.20
C CYS A 68 -8.86 6.71 -2.53
N ILE A 69 -9.10 5.76 -3.44
CA ILE A 69 -10.44 5.27 -3.77
C ILE A 69 -10.70 3.84 -3.29
N TYR A 70 -9.65 3.13 -2.86
CA TYR A 70 -9.75 1.80 -2.30
C TYR A 70 -8.51 1.44 -1.47
N SER A 71 -8.73 0.83 -0.30
CA SER A 71 -7.67 0.30 0.58
C SER A 71 -8.14 -0.99 1.26
N GLY A 72 -7.68 -2.14 0.77
CA GLY A 72 -8.14 -3.44 1.26
C GLY A 72 -7.60 -4.64 0.49
N HIS A 73 -8.05 -5.84 0.89
CA HIS A 73 -7.67 -7.12 0.28
C HIS A 73 -8.30 -7.26 -1.12
N PRO A 74 -7.59 -7.77 -2.15
CA PRO A 74 -8.07 -7.87 -3.53
C PRO A 74 -9.44 -8.54 -3.68
N GLU A 75 -9.73 -9.57 -2.90
CA GLU A 75 -11.03 -10.28 -2.91
C GLU A 75 -12.23 -9.36 -2.61
N GLN A 76 -12.01 -8.27 -1.86
CA GLN A 76 -13.06 -7.33 -1.49
C GLN A 76 -13.34 -6.29 -2.57
N LEU A 77 -12.57 -6.23 -3.68
CA LEU A 77 -12.76 -5.23 -4.73
C LEU A 77 -14.18 -5.27 -5.32
N ARG A 78 -14.62 -6.44 -5.81
CA ARG A 78 -15.94 -6.60 -6.44
C ARG A 78 -17.10 -6.26 -5.47
N PRO A 79 -17.19 -6.85 -4.26
CA PRO A 79 -18.28 -6.51 -3.34
C PRO A 79 -18.21 -5.07 -2.84
N HIS A 80 -17.01 -4.49 -2.68
CA HIS A 80 -16.86 -3.10 -2.28
C HIS A 80 -17.32 -2.13 -3.39
N LEU A 81 -16.96 -2.41 -4.65
CA LEU A 81 -17.39 -1.61 -5.80
C LEU A 81 -18.92 -1.58 -5.86
N LEU A 82 -19.56 -2.75 -5.86
CA LEU A 82 -21.03 -2.85 -5.88
C LEU A 82 -21.67 -2.08 -4.73
N ARG A 83 -21.13 -2.19 -3.51
CA ARG A 83 -21.66 -1.51 -2.32
C ARG A 83 -21.60 0.01 -2.42
N VAL A 84 -20.52 0.56 -2.97
CA VAL A 84 -20.27 2.01 -2.95
C VAL A 84 -20.80 2.71 -4.20
N THR A 85 -20.63 2.11 -5.37
CA THR A 85 -20.99 2.72 -6.66
C THR A 85 -22.33 2.23 -7.19
N GLY A 86 -22.79 1.06 -6.74
CA GLY A 86 -23.96 0.37 -7.29
C GLY A 86 -23.69 -0.35 -8.62
N ILE A 87 -22.44 -0.33 -9.12
CA ILE A 87 -22.07 -0.97 -10.38
C ILE A 87 -22.03 -2.49 -10.19
N GLN A 88 -22.86 -3.20 -10.95
CA GLN A 88 -22.79 -4.65 -11.07
C GLN A 88 -21.85 -5.02 -12.22
N LEU A 89 -20.83 -5.79 -11.89
CA LEU A 89 -19.89 -6.36 -12.85
C LEU A 89 -20.35 -7.77 -13.23
N ASN A 90 -20.15 -8.15 -14.49
CA ASN A 90 -20.31 -9.55 -14.89
C ASN A 90 -19.20 -10.40 -14.27
N GLU A 91 -19.35 -11.73 -14.30
CA GLU A 91 -18.34 -12.62 -13.72
C GLU A 91 -16.97 -12.50 -14.42
N ASP A 92 -16.99 -12.28 -15.73
CA ASP A 92 -15.80 -12.13 -16.58
C ASP A 92 -15.13 -10.75 -16.47
N ASP A 93 -15.84 -9.75 -15.95
CA ASP A 93 -15.31 -8.38 -15.85
C ASP A 93 -14.30 -8.29 -14.71
N SER A 94 -13.11 -7.78 -15.03
CA SER A 94 -12.05 -7.58 -14.05
C SER A 94 -12.38 -6.37 -13.17
N PRO A 95 -12.57 -6.57 -11.85
CA PRO A 95 -12.95 -5.46 -10.96
C PRO A 95 -11.87 -4.39 -10.89
N ILE A 96 -10.59 -4.76 -11.00
CA ILE A 96 -9.49 -3.80 -10.98
C ILE A 96 -9.51 -2.88 -12.21
N GLN A 97 -9.93 -3.38 -13.38
CA GLN A 97 -10.04 -2.56 -14.58
C GLN A 97 -11.11 -1.47 -14.42
N GLU A 98 -12.25 -1.81 -13.83
CA GLU A 98 -13.29 -0.81 -13.55
C GLU A 98 -12.83 0.21 -12.50
N TYR A 99 -12.10 -0.22 -11.47
CA TYR A 99 -11.45 0.70 -10.53
C TYR A 99 -10.49 1.67 -11.22
N LEU A 100 -9.62 1.17 -12.11
CA LEU A 100 -8.68 2.00 -12.86
C LEU A 100 -9.38 2.94 -13.86
N ARG A 101 -10.49 2.50 -14.45
CA ARG A 101 -11.33 3.34 -15.30
C ARG A 101 -11.92 4.51 -14.51
N ILE A 102 -12.49 4.24 -13.34
CA ILE A 102 -12.99 5.29 -12.43
C ILE A 102 -11.84 6.20 -11.97
N ALA A 103 -10.69 5.61 -11.60
CA ALA A 103 -9.51 6.34 -11.14
C ALA A 103 -8.95 7.35 -12.17
N SER A 104 -9.16 7.08 -13.46
CA SER A 104 -8.72 7.91 -14.57
C SER A 104 -9.54 9.19 -14.73
N ASN A 105 -10.75 9.24 -14.16
CA ASN A 105 -11.61 10.42 -14.19
C ASN A 105 -11.19 11.45 -13.13
N ASN A 106 -11.50 12.72 -13.36
CA ASN A 106 -11.25 13.77 -12.38
C ASN A 106 -12.25 13.67 -11.21
N ILE A 107 -11.77 13.95 -10.00
CA ILE A 107 -12.61 14.01 -8.78
C ILE A 107 -13.74 15.05 -8.93
N ASP A 108 -13.50 16.13 -9.68
CA ASP A 108 -14.48 17.20 -9.83
C ASP A 108 -15.64 16.84 -10.77
N ASP A 109 -15.39 15.93 -11.71
CA ASP A 109 -16.31 15.62 -12.79
C ASP A 109 -17.08 14.31 -12.54
N ASP A 110 -16.54 13.39 -11.73
CA ASP A 110 -17.09 12.04 -11.53
C ASP A 110 -17.63 11.80 -10.11
N GLU A 111 -18.93 11.49 -10.02
CA GLU A 111 -19.59 11.16 -8.76
C GLU A 111 -19.06 9.87 -8.12
N GLN A 112 -18.65 8.89 -8.92
CA GLN A 112 -18.15 7.60 -8.44
C GLN A 112 -16.79 7.75 -7.75
N VAL A 113 -15.90 8.57 -8.32
CA VAL A 113 -14.61 8.91 -7.68
C VAL A 113 -14.87 9.56 -6.30
N ARG A 114 -15.83 10.48 -6.23
CA ARG A 114 -16.20 11.15 -4.95
C ARG A 114 -16.78 10.18 -3.93
N LYS A 115 -17.66 9.25 -4.34
CA LYS A 115 -18.24 8.23 -3.46
C LYS A 115 -17.16 7.31 -2.89
N LEU A 116 -16.31 6.76 -3.75
CA LEU A 116 -15.21 5.88 -3.35
C LEU A 116 -14.18 6.58 -2.46
N THR A 117 -13.85 7.83 -2.77
CA THR A 117 -12.94 8.65 -1.96
C THR A 117 -13.50 8.90 -0.57
N ARG A 118 -14.77 9.33 -0.46
CA ARG A 118 -15.41 9.57 0.84
C ARG A 118 -15.48 8.31 1.68
N GLN A 119 -15.81 7.17 1.06
CA GLN A 119 -15.85 5.89 1.76
C GLN A 119 -14.46 5.49 2.27
N SER A 120 -13.43 5.63 1.43
CA SER A 120 -12.05 5.29 1.81
C SER A 120 -11.54 6.19 2.94
N MET A 121 -11.79 7.51 2.87
CA MET A 121 -11.46 8.45 3.93
C MET A 121 -12.13 8.10 5.27
N ASN A 122 -13.40 7.70 5.24
CA ASN A 122 -14.11 7.30 6.46
C ASN A 122 -13.51 6.04 7.08
N ASN A 123 -13.19 5.04 6.25
CA ASN A 123 -12.57 3.80 6.69
C ASN A 123 -11.17 4.05 7.29
N ASP A 124 -10.37 4.92 6.67
CA ASP A 124 -9.02 5.25 7.15
C ASP A 124 -9.08 6.01 8.48
N HIS A 125 -10.01 6.97 8.64
CA HIS A 125 -10.22 7.65 9.93
C HIS A 125 -10.61 6.66 11.04
N GLN A 126 -11.51 5.71 10.74
CA GLN A 126 -11.90 4.68 11.71
C GLN A 126 -10.73 3.76 12.08
N ARG A 127 -9.94 3.30 11.10
CA ARG A 127 -8.76 2.46 11.35
C ARG A 127 -7.73 3.17 12.21
N ILE A 128 -7.44 4.44 11.91
CA ILE A 128 -6.50 5.26 12.69
C ILE A 128 -7.02 5.45 14.12
N MET A 129 -8.32 5.70 14.29
CA MET A 129 -8.92 5.87 15.62
C MET A 129 -8.90 4.58 16.44
N ILE A 130 -9.19 3.44 15.84
CA ILE A 130 -9.14 2.13 16.52
C ILE A 130 -7.70 1.78 16.91
N ALA A 131 -6.73 1.97 16.00
CA ALA A 131 -5.32 1.76 16.32
C ALA A 131 -4.85 2.63 17.51
N GLN A 132 -5.35 3.86 17.62
CA GLN A 132 -5.06 4.75 18.76
C GLN A 132 -5.72 4.30 20.07
N LEU A 133 -6.82 3.53 20.02
CA LEU A 133 -7.51 2.99 21.19
C LEU A 133 -6.88 1.67 21.67
N GLU A 134 -6.33 0.86 20.75
CA GLU A 134 -5.67 -0.41 21.06
C GLU A 134 -4.24 -0.25 21.59
N ASP A 135 -3.54 0.82 21.19
CA ASP A 135 -2.26 1.23 21.79
C ASP A 135 -2.47 1.85 23.19
N GLY A 136 -2.87 1.00 24.14
CA GLY A 136 -2.94 1.31 25.55
C GLY A 136 -1.57 1.69 26.11
N GLY A 137 -1.28 2.98 26.14
CA GLY A 137 -0.26 3.60 26.98
C GLY A 137 1.19 3.30 26.60
N GLU A 138 1.71 3.95 25.56
CA GLU A 138 2.92 4.80 25.63
C GLU A 138 3.30 5.31 24.23
N SER A 139 3.59 6.61 24.17
CA SER A 139 4.32 7.30 23.10
C SER A 139 3.56 7.80 21.85
N ARG A 140 3.01 9.02 22.03
CA ARG A 140 3.08 10.17 21.10
C ARG A 140 3.39 9.85 19.62
N ASN A 141 2.35 9.68 18.82
CA ASN A 141 2.18 10.37 17.54
C ASN A 141 0.73 10.21 17.07
N SER A 142 -0.12 11.15 17.49
CA SER A 142 -1.44 11.34 16.89
C SER A 142 -1.24 11.59 15.40
N PHE A 143 -1.46 10.59 14.55
CA PHE A 143 -1.60 10.79 13.11
C PHE A 143 -2.84 11.67 12.88
N LYS A 144 -2.62 12.99 12.83
CA LYS A 144 -3.65 13.95 12.39
C LYS A 144 -3.74 13.85 10.87
N SER A 145 -4.93 13.56 10.37
CA SER A 145 -5.27 13.77 8.97
C SER A 145 -4.99 15.23 8.62
N ILE A 146 -4.15 15.46 7.62
CA ILE A 146 -3.76 16.80 7.19
C ILE A 146 -4.58 17.11 5.93
N SER A 147 -5.43 18.13 6.02
CA SER A 147 -6.26 18.58 4.90
C SER A 147 -5.46 19.08 3.69
N SER A 148 -4.13 19.21 3.80
CA SER A 148 -3.21 19.74 2.79
C SER A 148 -2.13 18.76 2.30
N GLY A 149 -2.28 17.45 2.51
CA GLY A 149 -1.35 16.42 1.99
C GLY A 149 -0.09 16.18 2.85
N ILE A 150 0.96 15.61 2.24
CA ILE A 150 2.17 15.14 2.94
C ILE A 150 2.91 16.33 3.57
N PRO A 151 3.06 16.37 4.90
CA PRO A 151 3.85 17.41 5.55
C PRO A 151 5.34 17.11 5.37
N ASN A 152 6.12 18.10 4.93
CA ASN A 152 7.58 18.03 4.92
C ASN A 152 8.10 18.05 6.37
N TYR A 153 8.20 16.90 7.03
CA TYR A 153 8.90 16.76 8.31
C TYR A 153 10.23 16.03 8.10
N SER A 154 11.34 16.70 8.40
CA SER A 154 12.55 16.01 8.82
C SER A 154 12.33 15.56 10.27
N LYS A 155 12.36 14.25 10.51
CA LYS A 155 12.34 13.74 11.89
C LYS A 155 13.61 14.25 12.58
N LYS A 156 13.45 15.08 13.62
CA LYS A 156 14.57 15.47 14.48
C LYS A 156 14.98 14.25 15.30
N PHE A 157 16.27 13.94 15.29
CA PHE A 157 16.85 12.81 16.01
C PHE A 157 16.49 12.89 17.50
N LEU A 158 15.84 11.86 18.04
CA LEU A 158 15.56 11.73 19.47
C LEU A 158 16.57 10.76 20.12
N PHE A 159 16.85 10.95 21.41
CA PHE A 159 17.80 10.09 22.13
C PHE A 159 17.37 8.61 22.16
N SER A 160 16.07 8.33 22.04
CA SER A 160 15.54 6.98 21.85
C SER A 160 15.97 6.34 20.52
N ASP A 161 16.18 7.15 19.48
CA ASP A 161 16.72 6.69 18.19
C ASP A 161 18.17 6.21 18.35
N LEU A 162 18.93 6.77 19.31
CA LEU A 162 20.27 6.31 19.65
C LEU A 162 20.25 4.87 20.17
N PHE A 163 19.27 4.51 21.00
CA PHE A 163 19.14 3.14 21.52
C PHE A 163 18.73 2.15 20.42
N ILE A 164 17.89 2.58 19.48
CA ILE A 164 17.54 1.79 18.28
C ILE A 164 18.78 1.58 17.40
N GLN A 165 19.59 2.63 17.19
CA GLN A 165 20.84 2.50 16.45
C GLN A 165 21.86 1.64 17.20
N PHE A 166 21.95 1.77 18.51
CA PHE A 166 22.84 0.94 19.34
C PHE A 166 22.41 -0.52 19.31
N ARG A 167 21.11 -0.82 19.34
CA ARG A 167 20.58 -2.18 19.17
C ARG A 167 20.91 -2.75 17.80
N ARG A 168 20.87 -1.92 16.73
CA ARG A 168 21.28 -2.32 15.38
C ARG A 168 22.79 -2.54 15.28
N LEU A 169 23.58 -1.74 16.00
CA LEU A 169 25.04 -1.84 16.04
C LEU A 169 25.53 -3.03 16.89
N LEU A 170 24.79 -3.41 17.93
CA LEU A 170 25.05 -4.58 18.75
C LEU A 170 24.57 -5.90 18.12
N HIS A 171 23.72 -5.85 17.09
CA HIS A 171 23.37 -7.01 16.28
C HIS A 171 24.42 -7.26 15.16
N LEU A 172 25.68 -6.89 15.41
CA LEU A 172 26.84 -7.32 14.63
C LEU A 172 27.10 -8.80 14.95
N SER A 173 26.68 -9.70 14.06
CA SER A 173 27.17 -11.08 14.08
C SER A 173 28.62 -11.06 13.59
N PHE A 174 29.56 -11.38 14.48
CA PHE A 174 30.97 -11.57 14.14
C PHE A 174 31.08 -12.83 13.28
N ILE A 175 31.61 -12.71 12.06
CA ILE A 175 32.19 -13.82 11.32
C ILE A 175 33.67 -13.48 11.18
N ALA A 176 34.50 -14.30 11.81
CA ALA A 176 35.94 -14.36 11.57
C ALA A 176 36.18 -15.10 10.25
N ASP A 177 37.11 -14.55 9.48
CA ASP A 177 37.64 -14.89 8.14
C ASP A 177 37.21 -16.22 7.47
#